data_AF-A0A8S9P1T4-F1
#
_entry.id   AF-A0A8S9P1T4-F1
#
_cell.length_a   1.000
_cell.length_b   1.000
_cell.length_c   1.000
_cell.angle_alpha   90.00
_cell.angle_beta   90.00
_cell.angle_gamma   90.00
#
_symmetry.space_group_name_H-M   'P 1'
#
loop_
_entity.id
_entity.type
_entity.pdbx_description
1 polymer ?
#
loop_
_entity_poly.entity_id
_entity_poly.type
_entity_poly.pdbx_seq_one_letter_code
_entity_poly.pdbx_strand_id
1 'polypeptide(L)' 'MSSKVSVSPTSLIDQIVVPGDVVLDLSNMTNQTIKLGSGLRQDSDAISAMRAGKFSYSKPNKYWVESSHKREDNSL' A
#
# COMPACT_ATOMS: atom_id res chain seq x y z
N MET A 1 23.18 12.42 -6.25
CA MET A 1 21.91 13.11 -6.00
C MET A 1 20.82 12.05 -5.94
N SER A 2 20.24 11.77 -4.77
CA SER A 2 19.13 10.83 -4.65
C SER A 2 17.86 11.58 -5.05
N SER A 3 17.38 11.31 -6.26
CA SER A 3 16.08 11.79 -6.71
C SER A 3 15.02 11.18 -5.79
N LYS A 4 14.60 11.95 -4.78
CA LYS A 4 13.37 11.70 -4.04
C LYS A 4 12.23 11.86 -5.06
N VAL A 5 11.94 10.78 -5.78
CA VAL A 5 10.81 10.73 -6.70
C VAL A 5 9.59 10.93 -5.83
N SER A 6 9.04 12.14 -5.87
CA SER A 6 7.74 12.47 -5.30
C SER A 6 6.70 11.75 -6.16
N VAL A 7 6.62 10.43 -6.01
CA VAL A 7 5.55 9.63 -6.59
C VAL A 7 4.27 10.07 -5.91
N SER A 8 3.40 10.73 -6.67
CA SER A 8 2.05 11.03 -6.22
C SER A 8 1.40 9.71 -5.76
N PRO A 9 0.78 9.65 -4.57
CA PRO A 9 0.30 8.41 -3.94
C PRO A 9 -0.71 7.65 -4.82
N THR A 10 -1.41 8.35 -5.71
CA THR A 10 -2.35 7.76 -6.68
C THR A 10 -1.68 7.02 -7.83
N SER A 11 -0.41 7.32 -8.14
CA SER A 11 0.33 6.76 -9.27
C SER A 11 0.92 5.37 -8.99
N LEU A 12 0.91 4.93 -7.73
CA LEU A 12 1.41 3.61 -7.33
C LEU A 12 0.34 2.52 -7.44
N ILE A 13 -0.92 2.86 -7.73
CA ILE A 13 -1.98 1.88 -7.94
C ILE A 13 -1.62 1.02 -9.17
N ASP A 14 -1.79 -0.29 -9.04
CA ASP A 14 -1.37 -1.33 -9.99
C ASP A 14 0.14 -1.41 -10.23
N GLN A 15 0.97 -0.73 -9.42
CA GLN A 15 2.43 -0.88 -9.43
C GLN A 15 2.90 -1.95 -8.43
N ILE A 16 4.09 -2.49 -8.68
CA ILE A 16 4.78 -3.35 -7.73
C ILE A 16 5.47 -2.47 -6.69
N VAL A 17 5.14 -2.68 -5.42
CA VAL A 17 5.71 -1.98 -4.27
C VAL A 17 6.53 -2.97 -3.44
N VAL A 18 7.53 -2.48 -2.70
CA VAL A 18 8.38 -3.30 -1.83
C VAL A 18 8.29 -2.86 -0.36
N PRO A 19 8.68 -3.72 0.61
CA PRO A 19 8.68 -3.35 2.00
C PRO A 19 9.52 -2.09 2.27
N GLY A 20 8.93 -1.11 2.94
CA GLY A 20 9.57 0.18 3.23
C GLY A 20 9.18 1.30 2.27
N ASP A 21 8.54 0.99 1.13
CA ASP A 21 7.99 2.03 0.26
C ASP A 21 6.79 2.70 0.91
N VAL A 22 6.74 4.04 0.82
CA VAL A 22 5.58 4.83 1.23
C VAL A 22 4.61 4.88 0.05
N VAL A 23 3.46 4.23 0.20
CA VAL A 23 2.47 4.07 -0.88
C VAL A 23 1.33 5.07 -0.81
N LEU A 24 1.06 5.62 0.39
CA LEU A 24 0.04 6.63 0.58
C LEU A 24 0.46 7.63 1.65
N ASP A 25 0.08 8.90 1.48
CA ASP A 25 0.24 9.94 2.48
C ASP A 25 -1.15 10.37 2.99
N LEU A 26 -1.38 10.21 4.29
CA LEU A 26 -2.63 10.54 4.97
C LEU A 26 -2.70 12.02 5.33
N SER A 27 -1.56 12.73 5.33
CA SER A 27 -1.50 14.18 5.60
C SER A 27 -2.42 14.96 4.64
N ASN A 28 -2.61 14.44 3.43
CA ASN A 28 -3.47 15.01 2.40
C ASN A 28 -4.91 14.45 2.40
N MET A 29 -5.22 13.46 3.24
CA MET A 29 -6.53 12.77 3.31
C MET A 29 -7.21 12.96 4.69
N THR A 30 -7.23 14.17 5.24
CA THR A 30 -7.75 14.51 6.58
C THR A 30 -9.26 14.34 6.78
N ASN A 31 -10.04 13.99 5.75
CA ASN A 31 -11.49 13.83 5.85
C ASN A 31 -12.02 12.52 5.21
N GLN A 32 -11.15 11.54 4.98
CA GLN A 32 -11.55 10.25 4.39
C GLN A 32 -11.04 9.08 5.24
N THR A 33 -11.96 8.18 5.60
CA THR A 33 -11.59 6.95 6.32
C THR A 33 -11.09 5.90 5.34
N ILE A 34 -9.83 5.51 5.48
CA ILE A 34 -9.18 4.54 4.61
C ILE A 34 -9.23 3.15 5.25
N LYS A 35 -9.57 2.14 4.44
CA LYS A 35 -9.48 0.74 4.84
C LYS A 35 -8.13 0.18 4.39
N LEU A 36 -7.20 0.04 5.34
CA LEU A 36 -5.98 -0.72 5.15
C LEU A 36 -6.29 -2.22 5.09
N GLY A 37 -5.90 -2.87 4.01
CA GLY A 37 -5.90 -4.31 3.86
C GLY A 37 -4.54 -4.93 4.11
N SER A 38 -4.40 -6.20 3.75
CA SER A 38 -3.19 -7.00 3.95
C SER A 38 -1.96 -6.41 3.24
N GLY A 39 -0.79 -6.55 3.87
CA GLY A 39 0.50 -6.15 3.30
C GLY A 39 0.81 -4.65 3.38
N LEU A 40 -0.04 -3.88 4.06
CA LEU A 40 0.16 -2.46 4.34
C LEU A 40 0.27 -2.22 5.83
N ARG A 41 0.98 -1.15 6.20
CA ARG A 41 1.09 -0.67 7.58
C ARG A 41 0.93 0.84 7.62
N GLN A 42 0.02 1.31 8.46
CA GLN A 42 -0.08 2.72 8.79
C GLN A 42 1.02 3.10 9.79
N ASP A 43 1.73 4.18 9.49
CA ASP A 43 2.76 4.77 10.31
C ASP A 43 2.45 6.26 10.46
N SER A 44 1.81 6.61 11.59
CA SER A 44 1.27 7.95 11.88
C SER A 44 0.41 8.50 10.73
N ASP A 45 0.98 9.40 9.92
CA ASP A 45 0.34 10.09 8.80
C ASP A 45 0.71 9.52 7.42
N ALA A 46 1.37 8.37 7.35
CA ALA A 46 1.74 7.72 6.09
C ALA A 46 1.37 6.23 6.10
N ILE A 47 1.11 5.66 4.92
CA ILE A 47 0.96 4.22 4.73
C ILE A 47 2.19 3.71 3.99
N SER A 48 2.80 2.69 4.58
CA SER A 48 3.95 1.98 4.04
C SER A 48 3.58 0.56 3.61
N ALA A 49 4.20 0.08 2.55
CA ALA A 49 4.12 -1.33 2.18
C ALA A 49 4.96 -2.15 3.16
N MET A 50 4.37 -3.22 3.68
CA MET A 50 5.02 -4.18 4.57
C MET A 50 5.47 -5.44 3.82
N ARG A 51 4.98 -5.64 2.60
CA ARG A 51 5.27 -6.80 1.75
C ARG A 51 5.50 -6.35 0.32
N ALA A 52 6.29 -7.14 -0.42
CA ALA A 52 6.41 -6.97 -1.86
C ALA A 52 5.17 -7.53 -2.56
N GLY A 53 4.64 -6.76 -3.52
CA GLY A 53 3.48 -7.17 -4.30
C GLY A 53 2.85 -6.02 -5.08
N LYS A 54 1.72 -6.29 -5.74
CA LYS A 54 0.99 -5.27 -6.50
C LYS A 54 0.10 -4.45 -5.56
N PHE A 55 0.27 -3.13 -5.56
CA PHE A 55 -0.57 -2.24 -4.78
C PHE A 55 -1.93 -2.07 -5.46
N SER A 56 -2.97 -2.62 -4.84
CA SER A 56 -4.33 -2.66 -5.39
C SER A 56 -5.25 -1.76 -4.59
N TYR A 57 -6.21 -1.16 -5.29
CA TYR A 57 -7.18 -0.22 -4.75
C TYR A 57 -8.61 -0.62 -5.11
N SER A 58 -9.55 -0.43 -4.19
CA SER A 58 -10.98 -0.55 -4.44
C SER A 58 -11.76 0.57 -3.77
N LYS A 59 -12.79 1.03 -4.49
CA LYS A 59 -13.71 2.05 -4.00
C LYS A 59 -14.50 1.53 -2.79
N PRO A 60 -14.84 2.38 -1.80
CA PRO A 60 -14.58 3.82 -1.78
C PRO A 60 -13.12 4.18 -1.44
N ASN A 61 -12.48 3.59 -0.42
CA ASN A 61 -11.11 3.93 0.00
C ASN A 61 -10.37 2.70 0.58
N LYS A 62 -10.37 1.56 -0.13
CA LYS A 62 -9.71 0.34 0.35
C LYS A 62 -8.42 0.09 -0.42
N TYR A 63 -7.32 -0.12 0.29
CA TYR A 63 -6.00 -0.40 -0.29
C TYR A 63 -5.42 -1.69 0.27
N TRP A 64 -4.73 -2.47 -0.54
CA TRP A 64 -4.01 -3.66 -0.09
C TRP A 64 -2.85 -3.98 -1.04
N VAL A 65 -1.89 -4.78 -0.57
CA VAL A 65 -0.84 -5.32 -1.42
C VAL A 65 -1.20 -6.77 -1.75
N GLU A 66 -1.43 -7.05 -3.03
CA GLU A 66 -1.51 -8.41 -3.55
C GLU A 66 -0.11 -9.01 -3.62
N SER A 67 0.21 -9.88 -2.67
CA SER A 67 1.43 -10.67 -2.74
C SER A 67 1.18 -11.94 -3.57
N SER A 68 2.06 -12.25 -4.51
CA SER A 68 2.00 -13.45 -5.33
C SER A 68 2.28 -14.76 -4.57
N HIS A 69 2.51 -14.69 -3.26
CA HIS A 69 2.63 -15.87 -2.42
C HIS A 69 1.27 -16.53 -2.27
N LYS A 70 1.02 -17.51 -3.14
CA LYS A 70 -0.01 -18.54 -2.96
C LYS A 70 0.20 -19.13 -1.57
N ARG A 71 -0.64 -18.74 -0.61
CA ARG A 71 -0.80 -19.54 0.60
C ARG A 71 -1.45 -20.81 0.13
N GLU A 72 -0.64 -21.84 -0.02
CA GLU A 72 -1.15 -23.20 0.08
C GLU A 72 -1.71 -23.30 1.49
N ASP A 73 -3.02 -23.14 1.61
CA ASP A 73 -3.77 -23.48 2.80
C ASP A 73 -3.58 -24.98 2.99
N ASN A 74 -2.53 -25.35 3.73
CA ASN A 74 -2.38 -26.71 4.23
C ASN A 74 -3.27 -26.79 5.47
N SER A 75 -4.57 -26.92 5.23
CA SER A 75 -5.50 -27.42 6.22
C SER A 75 -5.28 -28.94 6.32
N LEU A 76 -4.62 -29.33 7.42
CA LEU A 76 -4.49 -30.72 7.88
C LEU A 76 -5.82 -31.28 8.37
#